data_AF-A0A962TYX2-F1
#
_entry.id   AF-A0A962TYX2-F1
#
_cell.length_a   1.000
_cell.length_b   1.000
_cell.length_c   1.000
_cell.angle_alpha   90.00
_cell.angle_beta   90.00
_cell.angle_gamma   90.00
#
_symmetry.space_group_name_H-M   'P 1'
#
loop_
_entity.id
_entity.type
_entity.pdbx_description
1 polymer ?
#
loop_
_entity_poly.entity_id
_entity_poly.type
_entity_poly.pdbx_seq_one_letter_code
_entity_poly.pdbx_strand_id
1 'polypeptide(L)'
;QRPGTPVNGMVRYNTSTPGFEVYEAGAWVAMGSAASDIRLKKDLKKLGSAEILERLSHVQGYSYSLKEGTGERRYGVVAQELERIFPELVDSPENQDEMKSVRYQEFSALLIEAVKELKNENEILKTDLAKAEQAQKDMHTALNNLRLDVDGLKVHTGYGISKAEMGLWMLLAMIGGSLLVFAFGATRRKS
;
A
#
# COMPACT_ATOMS: atom_id res chain seq x y z
N GLN A 1 -10.28 48.95 14.68
CA GLN A 1 -10.12 48.42 16.06
C GLN A 1 -11.04 47.21 16.25
N ARG A 2 -10.73 46.27 17.15
CA ARG A 2 -11.65 45.14 17.46
C ARG A 2 -12.92 45.72 18.13
N PRO A 3 -14.14 45.33 17.72
CA PRO A 3 -15.36 45.64 18.46
C PRO A 3 -15.23 45.17 19.91
N GLY A 4 -15.78 45.94 20.86
CA GLY A 4 -15.74 45.60 22.29
C GLY A 4 -16.50 44.31 22.63
N THR A 5 -17.55 44.01 21.87
CA THR A 5 -18.37 42.78 22.03
C THR A 5 -18.66 42.18 20.65
N PRO A 6 -17.77 41.34 20.11
CA PRO A 6 -18.01 40.67 18.84
C PRO A 6 -19.11 39.60 18.97
N VAL A 7 -19.95 39.45 17.94
CA VAL A 7 -20.98 38.40 17.85
C VAL A 7 -20.70 37.47 16.66
N ASN A 8 -21.10 36.21 16.78
CA ASN A 8 -20.86 35.19 15.77
C ASN A 8 -21.42 35.63 14.40
N GLY A 9 -20.61 35.58 13.35
CA GLY A 9 -20.95 36.04 12.00
C GLY A 9 -20.60 37.50 11.69
N MET A 10 -20.08 38.28 12.64
CA MET A 10 -19.58 39.63 12.32
C MET A 10 -18.41 39.55 11.35
N VAL A 11 -18.46 40.36 10.29
CA VAL A 11 -17.35 40.52 9.33
C VAL A 11 -16.68 41.87 9.54
N ARG A 12 -15.35 41.91 9.47
CA ARG A 12 -14.56 43.14 9.51
C ARG A 12 -13.40 43.11 8.53
N TYR A 13 -12.85 44.29 8.23
CA TYR A 13 -11.55 44.42 7.58
C TYR A 13 -10.47 44.68 8.63
N ASN A 14 -9.45 43.82 8.70
CA ASN A 14 -8.29 44.00 9.56
C ASN A 14 -7.26 44.89 8.84
N THR A 15 -6.97 46.06 9.42
CA THR A 15 -6.01 47.02 8.85
C THR A 15 -4.57 46.76 9.27
N SER A 16 -4.32 45.95 10.31
CA SER A 16 -2.98 45.57 10.77
C SER A 16 -2.42 44.37 9.99
N THR A 17 -3.29 43.47 9.58
CA THR A 17 -3.01 42.39 8.63
C THR A 17 -4.07 42.48 7.54
N PRO A 18 -3.80 43.16 6.41
CA PRO A 18 -4.79 43.45 5.39
C PRO A 18 -5.57 42.20 4.98
N GLY A 19 -6.87 42.19 5.28
CA GLY A 19 -7.73 41.04 5.02
C GLY A 19 -9.08 41.16 5.70
N PHE A 20 -10.07 40.47 5.16
CA PHE A 20 -11.35 40.32 5.84
C PHE A 20 -11.24 39.23 6.91
N GLU A 21 -11.88 39.44 8.04
CA GLU A 21 -11.99 38.47 9.12
C GLU A 21 -13.45 38.31 9.50
N VAL A 22 -13.85 37.08 9.81
CA VAL A 22 -15.14 36.76 10.40
C VAL A 22 -14.94 36.42 11.87
N TYR A 23 -15.86 36.85 12.73
CA TYR A 23 -15.89 36.41 14.10
C TYR A 23 -16.68 35.11 14.18
N GLU A 24 -15.98 34.02 14.46
CA GLU A 24 -16.56 32.69 14.58
C GLU A 24 -16.02 32.00 15.82
N ALA A 25 -16.89 31.33 16.59
CA ALA A 25 -16.52 30.51 17.73
C ALA A 25 -15.60 31.22 18.76
N GLY A 26 -15.82 32.51 19.02
CA GLY A 26 -15.07 33.25 20.03
C GLY A 26 -13.80 33.96 19.52
N ALA A 27 -13.43 33.79 18.25
CA ALA A 27 -12.20 34.34 17.67
C ALA A 27 -12.44 35.07 16.34
N TRP A 28 -11.57 36.02 16.03
CA TRP A 28 -11.47 36.59 14.68
C TRP A 28 -10.61 35.67 13.82
N VAL A 29 -11.17 35.19 12.71
CA VAL A 29 -10.50 34.28 11.77
C VAL A 29 -10.46 34.96 10.40
N ALA A 30 -9.32 34.88 9.71
CA ALA A 30 -9.24 35.41 8.35
C ALA A 30 -10.25 34.70 7.44
N MET A 31 -11.03 35.45 6.68
CA MET A 31 -11.93 34.92 5.66
C MET A 31 -11.10 34.06 4.69
N GLY A 32 -11.48 32.78 4.59
CA GLY A 32 -10.72 31.76 3.84
C GLY A 32 -9.90 30.80 4.71
N SER A 33 -9.86 31.00 6.02
CA SER A 33 -9.36 30.04 7.02
C SER A 33 -10.45 29.71 8.04
N ALA A 34 -10.39 28.54 8.66
CA ALA A 34 -11.32 28.10 9.69
C ALA A 34 -10.61 28.00 11.04
N ALA A 35 -11.27 28.38 12.13
CA ALA A 35 -10.72 28.19 13.48
C ALA A 35 -10.57 26.69 13.77
N SER A 36 -9.39 26.24 14.19
CA SER A 36 -9.10 24.80 14.42
C SER A 36 -8.34 24.53 15.73
N ASP A 37 -8.30 25.51 16.63
CA ASP A 37 -7.64 25.39 17.94
C ASP A 37 -8.29 24.30 18.80
N ILE A 38 -7.46 23.53 19.54
CA ILE A 38 -7.93 22.42 20.39
C ILE A 38 -8.94 22.88 21.45
N ARG A 39 -8.85 24.13 21.92
CA ARG A 39 -9.76 24.70 22.92
C ARG A 39 -11.17 24.93 22.38
N LEU A 40 -11.34 24.91 21.06
CA LEU A 40 -12.64 25.03 20.39
C LEU A 40 -13.26 23.66 20.09
N LYS A 41 -12.56 22.56 20.40
CA LYS A 41 -12.98 21.19 20.07
C LYS A 41 -13.26 20.39 21.34
N LYS A 42 -14.29 19.56 21.28
CA LYS A 42 -14.65 18.57 22.30
C LYS A 42 -14.84 17.20 21.66
N ASP A 43 -14.80 16.15 22.46
CA ASP A 43 -15.09 14.77 22.02
C ASP A 43 -14.23 14.29 20.84
N LEU A 44 -12.93 14.63 20.83
CA LEU A 44 -12.02 14.28 19.75
C LEU A 44 -11.85 12.76 19.64
N LYS A 45 -12.27 12.21 18.50
CA LYS A 45 -12.00 10.84 18.10
C LYS A 45 -11.11 10.83 16.86
N LYS A 46 -10.11 9.95 16.85
CA LYS A 46 -9.31 9.72 15.65
C LYS A 46 -10.18 9.04 14.60
N LEU A 47 -10.03 9.47 13.36
CA LEU A 47 -10.64 8.82 12.20
C LEU A 47 -9.94 7.49 11.92
N GLY A 48 -10.68 6.47 11.54
CA GLY A 48 -10.12 5.18 11.12
C GLY A 48 -9.68 5.25 9.66
N SER A 49 -8.36 5.19 9.39
CA SER A 49 -7.82 5.42 8.05
C SER A 49 -8.36 4.45 6.99
N ALA A 50 -8.40 3.15 7.27
CA ALA A 50 -9.00 2.14 6.40
C ALA A 50 -10.50 2.35 6.14
N GLU A 51 -11.29 2.68 7.17
CA GLU A 51 -12.72 2.95 7.00
C GLU A 51 -12.95 4.20 6.13
N ILE A 52 -12.17 5.25 6.36
CA ILE A 52 -12.27 6.48 5.57
C ILE A 52 -11.86 6.24 4.12
N LEU A 53 -10.77 5.51 3.87
CA LEU A 53 -10.36 5.15 2.52
C LEU A 53 -11.47 4.36 1.81
N GLU A 54 -12.08 3.40 2.50
CA GLU A 54 -13.16 2.59 1.94
C GLU A 54 -14.43 3.40 1.67
N ARG A 55 -14.85 4.29 2.57
CA ARG A 55 -16.00 5.16 2.30
C ARG A 55 -15.71 6.11 1.12
N LEU A 56 -14.50 6.67 1.04
CA LEU A 56 -14.10 7.54 -0.07
C LEU A 56 -14.02 6.80 -1.41
N SER A 57 -13.71 5.50 -1.43
CA SER A 57 -13.67 4.70 -2.66
C SER A 57 -15.02 4.63 -3.38
N HIS A 58 -16.11 4.87 -2.65
CA HIS A 58 -17.48 4.91 -3.16
C HIS A 58 -17.92 6.30 -3.65
N VAL A 59 -17.14 7.36 -3.37
CA VAL A 59 -17.48 8.73 -3.77
C VAL A 59 -17.10 8.97 -5.22
N GLN A 60 -18.05 9.49 -6.00
CA GLN A 60 -17.84 9.79 -7.42
C GLN A 60 -17.47 11.25 -7.65
N GLY A 61 -16.37 11.45 -8.39
CA GLY A 61 -15.98 12.75 -8.91
C GLY A 61 -16.58 13.00 -10.29
N TYR A 62 -17.15 14.18 -10.49
CA TYR A 62 -17.80 14.58 -11.73
C TYR A 62 -17.10 15.79 -12.35
N SER A 63 -17.02 15.80 -13.67
CA SER A 63 -16.80 17.02 -14.44
C SER A 63 -18.15 17.52 -14.94
N TYR A 64 -18.47 18.80 -14.72
CA TYR A 64 -19.76 19.36 -15.08
C TYR A 64 -19.63 20.80 -15.56
N SER A 65 -20.72 21.35 -16.10
CA SER A 65 -20.92 22.77 -16.36
C SER A 65 -22.25 23.16 -15.73
N LEU A 66 -22.36 24.39 -15.24
CA LEU A 66 -23.62 24.89 -14.71
C LEU A 66 -24.65 25.02 -15.84
N LYS A 67 -25.93 24.74 -15.53
CA LYS A 67 -27.03 24.91 -16.49
C LYS A 67 -27.15 26.36 -16.95
N GLU A 68 -26.92 27.29 -16.03
CA GLU A 68 -26.85 28.72 -16.27
C GLU A 68 -25.43 29.21 -15.97
N GLY A 69 -24.84 29.99 -16.88
CA GLY A 69 -23.50 30.55 -16.73
C GLY A 69 -22.66 30.48 -18.01
N THR A 70 -21.34 30.60 -17.85
CA THR A 70 -20.38 30.71 -18.96
C THR A 70 -20.14 29.41 -19.74
N GLY A 71 -20.74 28.29 -19.32
CA GLY A 71 -20.44 26.96 -19.85
C GLY A 71 -19.07 26.41 -19.44
N GLU A 72 -18.36 27.10 -18.54
CA GLU A 72 -17.06 26.68 -18.01
C GLU A 72 -17.13 25.29 -17.36
N ARG A 73 -16.12 24.46 -17.67
CA ARG A 73 -15.98 23.13 -17.06
C ARG A 73 -15.47 23.25 -15.64
N ARG A 74 -16.15 22.54 -14.74
CA ARG A 74 -15.89 22.48 -13.31
C ARG A 74 -15.79 21.02 -12.87
N TYR A 75 -15.27 20.81 -11.67
CA TYR A 75 -15.14 19.50 -11.06
C TYR A 75 -15.73 19.54 -9.66
N GLY A 76 -16.33 18.44 -9.23
CA GLY A 76 -16.92 18.34 -7.90
C GLY A 76 -17.67 17.03 -7.71
N VAL A 77 -18.55 17.02 -6.71
CA VAL A 77 -19.38 15.87 -6.37
C VAL A 77 -20.86 16.25 -6.44
N VAL A 78 -21.74 15.26 -6.59
CA VAL A 78 -23.18 15.44 -6.49
C VAL A 78 -23.57 15.30 -5.02
N ALA A 79 -24.13 16.36 -4.42
CA ALA A 79 -24.45 16.41 -2.99
C ALA A 79 -25.37 15.27 -2.54
N GLN A 80 -26.35 14.91 -3.37
CA GLN A 80 -27.32 13.84 -3.10
C GLN A 80 -26.68 12.45 -3.07
N GLU A 81 -25.62 12.23 -3.86
CA GLU A 81 -24.87 10.97 -3.84
C GLU A 81 -23.91 10.95 -2.65
N LEU A 82 -23.23 12.06 -2.39
CA LEU A 82 -22.34 12.20 -1.26
C LEU A 82 -23.07 11.98 0.07
N GLU A 83 -24.28 12.50 0.23
CA GLU A 83 -25.09 12.37 1.45
C GLU A 83 -25.32 10.92 1.86
N ARG A 84 -25.41 9.99 0.91
CA ARG A 84 -25.60 8.56 1.21
C ARG A 84 -24.36 7.93 1.85
N ILE A 85 -23.20 8.52 1.64
CA ILE A 85 -21.90 8.01 2.08
C ILE A 85 -21.39 8.82 3.28
N PHE A 86 -21.46 10.14 3.18
CA PHE A 86 -21.04 11.14 4.15
C PHE A 86 -22.17 12.16 4.37
N PRO A 87 -23.28 11.79 5.05
CA PRO A 87 -24.34 12.74 5.39
C PRO A 87 -23.81 13.94 6.18
N GLU A 88 -22.77 13.74 6.98
CA GLU A 88 -22.06 14.76 7.75
C GLU A 88 -21.25 15.76 6.91
N LEU A 89 -21.19 15.62 5.58
CA LEU A 89 -20.56 16.60 4.69
C LEU A 89 -21.57 17.41 3.88
N VAL A 90 -22.86 17.11 4.02
CA VAL A 90 -23.92 17.72 3.22
C VAL A 90 -24.83 18.54 4.12
N ASP A 91 -25.01 19.81 3.76
CA ASP A 91 -26.07 20.64 4.32
C ASP A 91 -27.34 20.38 3.54
N SER A 92 -28.29 19.73 4.21
CA SER A 92 -29.61 19.41 3.68
C SER A 92 -30.65 20.32 4.34
N PRO A 93 -31.18 21.32 3.62
CA PRO A 93 -32.20 22.23 4.15
C PRO A 93 -33.50 21.49 4.45
N GLU A 94 -34.30 22.03 5.39
CA GLU A 94 -35.61 21.45 5.78
C GLU A 94 -36.62 21.51 4.64
N ASN A 95 -36.58 22.58 3.84
CA ASN A 95 -37.38 22.72 2.65
C ASN A 95 -36.74 21.95 1.48
N GLN A 96 -37.48 21.00 0.90
CA GLN A 96 -37.01 20.18 -0.22
C GLN A 96 -36.79 20.97 -1.51
N ASP A 97 -37.34 22.18 -1.62
CA ASP A 97 -37.11 23.09 -2.74
C ASP A 97 -35.77 23.83 -2.65
N GLU A 98 -35.12 23.82 -1.48
CA GLU A 98 -33.81 24.44 -1.30
C GLU A 98 -32.67 23.49 -1.70
N MET A 99 -31.61 24.08 -2.25
CA MET A 99 -30.48 23.33 -2.79
C MET A 99 -29.58 22.81 -1.67
N LYS A 100 -29.22 21.52 -1.74
CA LYS A 100 -28.18 20.94 -0.87
C LYS A 100 -26.82 21.54 -1.18
N SER A 101 -25.98 21.69 -0.16
CA SER A 101 -24.60 22.16 -0.33
C SER A 101 -23.60 21.23 0.36
N VAL A 102 -22.32 21.32 -0.03
CA VAL A 102 -21.26 20.40 0.42
C VAL A 102 -20.19 21.17 1.18
N ARG A 103 -19.81 20.65 2.36
CA ARG A 103 -18.72 21.17 3.19
C ARG A 103 -17.36 20.67 2.69
N TYR A 104 -16.91 21.24 1.57
CA TYR A 104 -15.65 20.83 0.91
C TYR A 104 -14.41 20.94 1.80
N GLN A 105 -14.39 21.82 2.80
CA GLN A 105 -13.24 21.99 3.69
C GLN A 105 -12.95 20.74 4.53
N GLU A 106 -13.99 20.00 4.92
CA GLU A 106 -13.86 18.82 5.77
C GLU A 106 -13.26 17.62 5.05
N PHE A 107 -13.34 17.55 3.72
CA PHE A 107 -12.66 16.53 2.91
C PHE A 107 -11.16 16.49 3.18
N SER A 108 -10.53 17.61 3.53
CA SER A 108 -9.09 17.65 3.81
C SER A 108 -8.68 16.69 4.93
N ALA A 109 -9.48 16.58 6.00
CA ALA A 109 -9.22 15.65 7.09
C ALA A 109 -9.38 14.19 6.65
N LEU A 110 -10.40 13.90 5.83
CA LEU A 110 -10.65 12.56 5.30
C LEU A 110 -9.54 12.11 4.34
N LEU A 111 -9.13 12.99 3.44
CA LEU A 111 -8.08 12.73 2.45
C LEU A 111 -6.72 12.49 3.11
N ILE A 112 -6.41 13.18 4.22
CA ILE A 112 -5.19 12.92 5.01
C ILE A 112 -5.16 11.48 5.48
N GLU A 113 -6.27 10.95 5.99
CA GLU A 113 -6.36 9.59 6.49
C GLU A 113 -6.33 8.55 5.35
N ALA A 114 -7.01 8.83 4.24
CA ALA A 114 -6.92 7.99 3.04
C ALA A 114 -5.47 7.87 2.53
N VAL A 115 -4.72 8.98 2.50
CA VAL A 115 -3.30 8.96 2.07
C VAL A 115 -2.42 8.17 3.05
N LYS A 116 -2.70 8.24 4.36
CA LYS A 116 -1.97 7.43 5.36
C LYS A 116 -2.21 5.94 5.14
N GLU A 117 -3.46 5.55 4.90
CA GLU A 117 -3.78 4.14 4.65
C GLU A 117 -3.14 3.66 3.33
N LEU A 118 -3.30 4.42 2.24
CA LEU A 118 -2.66 4.08 0.96
C LEU A 118 -1.14 3.95 1.08
N LYS A 119 -0.49 4.81 1.89
CA LYS A 119 0.95 4.68 2.17
C LYS A 119 1.24 3.38 2.93
N ASN A 120 0.45 3.05 3.94
CA ASN A 120 0.61 1.83 4.72
C ASN A 120 0.47 0.57 3.83
N GLU A 121 -0.60 0.50 3.04
CA GLU A 121 -0.82 -0.58 2.07
C GLU A 121 0.35 -0.68 1.07
N ASN A 122 0.86 0.45 0.58
CA ASN A 122 1.99 0.46 -0.35
C ASN A 122 3.28 -0.10 0.27
N GLU A 123 3.59 0.22 1.54
CA GLU A 123 4.75 -0.31 2.24
C GLU A 123 4.62 -1.82 2.53
N ILE A 124 3.41 -2.29 2.83
CA ILE A 124 3.12 -3.72 2.97
C ILE A 124 3.36 -4.43 1.63
N LEU A 125 2.80 -3.91 0.53
CA LEU A 125 2.94 -4.48 -0.81
C LEU A 125 4.42 -4.55 -1.25
N LYS A 126 5.20 -3.50 -1.01
CA LYS A 126 6.65 -3.51 -1.29
C LYS A 126 7.39 -4.57 -0.49
N THR A 127 7.04 -4.72 0.79
CA THR A 127 7.65 -5.72 1.67
C THR A 127 7.36 -7.13 1.19
N ASP A 128 6.11 -7.40 0.79
CA ASP A 128 5.71 -8.71 0.31
C ASP A 128 6.29 -9.03 -1.06
N LEU A 129 6.40 -8.02 -1.94
CA LEU A 129 7.14 -8.15 -3.20
C LEU A 129 8.60 -8.54 -2.97
N ALA A 130 9.29 -7.87 -2.04
CA ALA A 130 10.69 -8.19 -1.72
C ALA A 130 10.86 -9.63 -1.19
N LYS A 131 9.94 -10.12 -0.36
CA LYS A 131 9.94 -11.52 0.10
C LYS A 131 9.71 -12.49 -1.05
N ALA A 132 8.77 -12.19 -1.95
CA ALA A 132 8.48 -13.03 -3.10
C ALA A 132 9.69 -13.11 -4.05
N GLU A 133 10.36 -11.99 -4.32
CA GLU A 133 11.58 -11.94 -5.11
C GLU A 133 12.73 -12.74 -4.49
N GLN A 134 12.88 -12.67 -3.15
CA GLN A 134 13.88 -13.47 -2.46
C GLN A 134 13.60 -14.96 -2.57
N ALA A 135 12.34 -15.38 -2.35
CA ALA A 135 11.93 -16.76 -2.50
C ALA A 135 12.16 -17.29 -3.93
N GLN A 136 11.95 -16.46 -4.96
CA GLN A 136 12.28 -16.81 -6.35
C GLN A 136 13.78 -17.02 -6.56
N LYS A 137 14.65 -16.17 -5.99
CA LYS A 137 16.12 -16.31 -6.07
C LYS A 137 16.61 -17.57 -5.35
N ASP A 138 16.07 -17.85 -4.18
CA ASP A 138 16.41 -19.03 -3.39
C ASP A 138 16.02 -20.31 -4.15
N MET A 139 14.81 -20.33 -4.73
CA MET A 139 14.34 -21.42 -5.58
C MET A 139 15.24 -21.62 -6.81
N HIS A 140 15.62 -20.52 -7.49
CA HIS A 140 16.52 -20.60 -8.65
C HIS A 140 17.88 -21.20 -8.26
N THR A 141 18.41 -20.83 -7.10
CA THR A 141 19.67 -21.37 -6.58
C THR A 141 19.55 -22.85 -6.25
N ALA A 142 18.46 -23.28 -5.61
CA ALA A 142 18.19 -24.68 -5.31
C ALA A 142 18.09 -25.53 -6.58
N LEU A 143 17.42 -25.03 -7.63
CA LEU A 143 17.32 -25.70 -8.93
C LEU A 143 18.70 -25.84 -9.60
N ASN A 144 19.54 -24.81 -9.53
CA ASN A 144 20.89 -24.86 -10.08
C ASN A 144 21.76 -25.90 -9.36
N ASN A 145 21.68 -25.96 -8.02
CA ASN A 145 22.40 -26.96 -7.24
C ASN A 145 21.92 -28.38 -7.58
N LEU A 146 20.60 -28.60 -7.63
CA LEU A 146 20.04 -29.91 -7.99
C LEU A 146 20.45 -30.34 -9.40
N ARG A 147 20.51 -29.40 -10.36
CA ARG A 147 21.02 -29.65 -11.70
C ARG A 147 22.46 -30.15 -11.66
N LEU A 148 23.32 -29.49 -10.90
CA LEU A 148 24.72 -29.89 -10.73
C LEU A 148 24.84 -31.28 -10.10
N ASP A 149 24.02 -31.58 -9.09
CA ASP A 149 23.99 -32.90 -8.45
C ASP A 149 23.55 -34.01 -9.43
N VAL A 150 22.52 -33.75 -10.24
CA VAL A 150 22.06 -34.67 -11.28
C VAL A 150 23.15 -34.90 -12.34
N ASP A 151 23.84 -33.85 -12.77
CA ASP A 151 24.92 -33.98 -13.75
C ASP A 151 26.13 -34.73 -13.15
N GLY A 152 26.47 -34.50 -11.88
CA GLY A 152 27.48 -35.27 -11.15
C GLY A 152 27.11 -36.75 -10.99
N LEU A 153 25.84 -37.05 -10.71
CA LEU A 153 25.32 -38.43 -10.64
C LEU A 153 25.40 -39.14 -11.99
N LYS A 154 25.12 -38.47 -13.11
CA LYS A 154 25.30 -39.07 -14.45
C LYS A 154 26.75 -39.46 -14.71
N VAL A 155 27.71 -38.67 -14.23
CA VAL A 155 29.15 -38.99 -14.32
C VAL A 155 29.50 -40.20 -13.45
N HIS A 156 28.94 -40.32 -12.24
CA HIS A 156 29.28 -41.40 -11.31
C HIS A 156 28.55 -42.72 -11.55
N THR A 157 27.30 -42.68 -12.06
CA THR A 157 26.48 -43.87 -12.36
C THR A 157 26.75 -44.46 -13.75
N GLY A 158 27.60 -43.82 -14.56
CA GLY A 158 27.94 -44.32 -15.88
C GLY A 158 26.78 -44.30 -16.88
N TYR A 159 25.73 -43.50 -16.66
CA TYR A 159 24.66 -43.29 -17.65
C TYR A 159 25.08 -42.35 -18.82
N GLY A 160 26.38 -42.08 -18.95
CA GLY A 160 27.04 -41.53 -20.14
C GLY A 160 28.02 -42.51 -20.81
N ILE A 161 28.17 -43.72 -20.28
CA ILE A 161 28.97 -44.78 -20.86
C ILE A 161 28.10 -45.48 -21.92
N SER A 162 28.53 -45.49 -23.18
CA SER A 162 27.76 -46.19 -24.22
C SER A 162 27.60 -47.68 -23.83
N LYS A 163 26.55 -48.37 -24.29
CA LYS A 163 26.39 -49.82 -24.01
C LYS A 163 27.66 -50.63 -24.31
N ALA A 164 28.47 -50.17 -25.27
CA ALA A 164 29.75 -50.77 -25.63
C ALA A 164 30.83 -50.61 -24.55
N GLU A 165 30.92 -49.43 -23.93
CA GLU A 165 31.90 -49.16 -22.88
C GLU A 165 31.49 -49.80 -21.54
N MET A 166 30.19 -49.91 -21.23
CA MET A 166 29.73 -50.67 -20.04
C MET A 166 30.06 -52.16 -20.17
N GLY A 167 29.94 -52.72 -21.38
CA GLY A 167 30.34 -54.10 -21.66
C GLY A 167 31.82 -54.34 -21.38
N LEU A 168 32.69 -53.36 -21.68
CA LEU A 168 34.13 -53.44 -21.44
C LEU A 168 34.47 -53.40 -19.94
N TRP A 169 33.82 -52.53 -19.17
CA TRP A 169 34.00 -52.46 -17.71
C TRP A 169 33.45 -53.70 -17.00
N MET A 170 32.31 -54.25 -17.46
CA MET A 170 31.81 -55.53 -16.94
C MET A 170 32.73 -56.69 -17.31
N LEU A 171 33.30 -56.72 -18.51
CA LEU A 171 34.32 -57.71 -18.89
C LEU A 171 35.58 -57.57 -18.04
N LEU A 172 36.07 -56.36 -17.81
CA LEU A 172 37.22 -56.11 -16.93
C LEU A 172 36.94 -56.49 -15.47
N ALA A 173 35.73 -56.24 -14.98
CA ALA A 173 35.30 -56.66 -13.65
C ALA A 173 35.11 -58.18 -13.55
N MET A 174 34.65 -58.85 -14.61
CA MET A 174 34.55 -60.31 -14.67
C MET A 174 35.91 -61.00 -14.84
N ILE A 175 36.86 -60.36 -15.53
CA ILE A 175 38.25 -60.86 -15.67
C ILE A 175 39.05 -60.57 -14.39
N GLY A 176 38.83 -59.44 -13.72
CA GLY A 176 39.48 -59.07 -12.45
C GLY A 176 38.84 -59.69 -11.20
N GLY A 177 37.57 -60.12 -11.29
CA GLY A 177 36.79 -60.69 -10.19
C GLY A 177 37.19 -62.10 -9.77
N SER A 178 38.12 -62.75 -10.48
CA SER A 178 38.66 -64.06 -10.10
C SER A 178 39.97 -64.02 -9.32
N LEU A 179 40.44 -62.86 -8.85
CA LEU A 179 41.78 -62.78 -8.22
C LEU A 179 41.88 -61.97 -6.92
N LEU A 180 40.81 -61.79 -6.14
CA LEU A 180 40.91 -60.99 -4.90
C LEU A 180 40.19 -61.51 -3.66
N VAL A 181 40.12 -62.84 -3.44
CA VAL A 181 40.01 -63.39 -2.07
C VAL A 181 40.70 -64.76 -2.00
N PHE A 182 41.63 -64.91 -1.04
CA PHE A 182 42.37 -66.12 -0.58
C PHE A 182 43.86 -66.25 -0.90
N ALA A 183 44.67 -65.36 -0.30
CA ALA A 183 46.00 -65.59 0.31
C ALA A 183 46.49 -64.21 0.76
N PHE A 184 46.88 -63.89 1.99
CA PHE A 184 47.48 -64.66 3.06
C PHE A 184 47.36 -63.83 4.34
N GLY A 185 46.79 -64.40 5.41
CA GLY A 185 47.12 -63.94 6.76
C GLY A 185 48.37 -64.68 7.21
N ALA A 186 49.48 -63.98 7.46
CA ALA A 186 50.56 -64.44 8.36
C ALA A 186 51.57 -63.30 8.65
N THR A 187 51.48 -62.77 9.87
CA THR A 187 52.59 -62.48 10.80
C THR A 187 53.81 -61.61 10.40
N ARG A 188 53.88 -60.45 11.08
CA ARG A 188 54.94 -60.01 12.04
C ARG A 188 56.43 -59.96 11.60
N ARG A 189 56.96 -58.73 11.75
CA ARG A 189 58.11 -58.28 12.58
C ARG A 189 59.55 -58.30 12.01
N LYS A 190 60.12 -57.08 11.97
CA LYS A 190 61.51 -56.60 12.22
C LYS A 190 62.70 -57.56 12.00
N SER A 191 63.68 -57.09 11.22
CA SER A 191 65.01 -56.69 11.73
C SER A 191 65.46 -55.42 11.02
#